data_AF-A0A2G8RFZ9-F1
#
_entry.id   AF-A0A2G8RFZ9-F1
#
_cell.length_a   1.000
_cell.length_b   1.000
_cell.length_c   1.000
_cell.angle_alpha   90.00
_cell.angle_beta   90.00
_cell.angle_gamma   90.00
#
_symmetry.space_group_name_H-M   'P 1'
#
loop_
_entity.id
_entity.type
_entity.pdbx_description
1 polymer ?
#
loop_
_entity_poly.entity_id
_entity_poly.type
_entity_poly.pdbx_seq_one_letter_code
_entity_poly.pdbx_strand_id
1 'polypeptide(L)'
;MSLIDPSSLRLCFQMLFQSGSVYRDGRAKSFEANRVESRDYARARFAVMMVAAFPGNTPGEIAEAAAKSCGVSKRQAENWLKCDSSPAFEHVLVVGTILGIWKTMEIMTLDGRSREDVAAMIGQRKGRS
;
A
#
# COMPACT_ATOMS: atom_id res chain seq x y z
N MET A 1 1.17 -33.15 19.40
CA MET A 1 0.76 -31.73 19.35
C MET A 1 1.55 -31.08 18.22
N SER A 2 1.15 -31.31 16.97
CA SER A 2 1.73 -30.66 15.80
C SER A 2 1.01 -29.33 15.59
N LEU A 3 1.72 -28.28 15.18
CA LEU A 3 1.05 -27.03 14.84
C LEU A 3 1.78 -26.18 13.82
N ILE A 4 2.57 -26.79 12.92
CA ILE A 4 2.85 -26.21 11.61
C ILE A 4 2.90 -27.36 10.60
N ASP A 5 1.72 -27.73 10.09
CA ASP A 5 1.61 -28.62 8.94
C ASP A 5 1.95 -27.81 7.66
N PRO A 6 2.93 -28.24 6.83
CA PRO A 6 3.28 -27.57 5.58
C PRO A 6 2.09 -27.34 4.63
N SER A 7 1.05 -28.18 4.73
CA SER A 7 -0.21 -28.01 3.98
C SER A 7 -0.96 -26.75 4.39
N SER A 8 -0.86 -26.34 5.65
CA SER A 8 -1.53 -25.16 6.22
C SER A 8 -0.93 -23.85 5.70
N LEU A 9 0.40 -23.81 5.53
CA LEU A 9 1.07 -22.66 4.88
C LEU A 9 0.72 -22.58 3.40
N ARG A 10 0.65 -23.73 2.72
CA ARG A 10 0.21 -23.80 1.32
C ARG A 10 -1.24 -23.37 1.15
N LEU A 11 -2.12 -23.73 2.10
CA LEU A 11 -3.52 -23.29 2.15
C LEU A 11 -3.65 -21.80 2.46
N CYS A 12 -2.88 -21.26 3.40
CA CYS A 12 -2.85 -19.82 3.68
C CYS A 12 -2.35 -19.03 2.47
N PHE A 13 -1.29 -19.50 1.79
CA PHE A 13 -0.85 -18.92 0.52
C PHE A 13 -1.92 -19.07 -0.56
N GLN A 14 -2.55 -20.25 -0.70
CA GLN A 14 -3.65 -20.42 -1.65
C GLN A 14 -4.82 -19.49 -1.34
N MET A 15 -5.23 -19.29 -0.09
CA MET A 15 -6.32 -18.37 0.27
C MET A 15 -5.94 -16.90 0.08
N LEU A 16 -4.70 -16.52 0.39
CA LEU A 16 -4.18 -15.17 0.16
C LEU A 16 -4.10 -14.82 -1.33
N PHE A 17 -3.84 -15.79 -2.21
CA PHE A 17 -3.76 -15.57 -3.67
C PHE A 17 -5.03 -15.98 -4.45
N GLN A 18 -5.90 -16.85 -3.91
CA GLN A 18 -7.19 -17.24 -4.53
C GLN A 18 -8.29 -16.20 -4.30
N SER A 19 -8.07 -15.26 -3.39
CA SER A 19 -8.96 -14.11 -3.19
C SER A 19 -8.86 -13.07 -4.32
N GLY A 20 -8.22 -13.39 -5.43
CA GLY A 20 -8.41 -12.74 -6.73
C GLY A 20 -9.79 -13.01 -7.35
N SER A 21 -10.89 -12.93 -6.56
CA SER A 21 -12.26 -13.15 -7.04
C SER A 21 -12.73 -12.18 -8.15
N VAL A 22 -11.89 -11.22 -8.55
CA VAL A 22 -12.09 -10.43 -9.77
C VAL A 22 -11.87 -11.28 -11.04
N TYR A 23 -11.16 -12.41 -10.96
CA TYR A 23 -10.75 -13.19 -12.13
C TYR A 23 -11.45 -14.55 -12.30
N ARG A 24 -12.36 -14.95 -11.39
CA ARG A 24 -12.85 -16.34 -11.34
C ARG A 24 -14.00 -16.67 -12.31
N ASP A 25 -14.76 -15.67 -12.79
CA ASP A 25 -16.02 -15.92 -13.53
C ASP A 25 -16.07 -15.36 -14.98
N GLY A 26 -14.93 -15.04 -15.60
CA GLY A 26 -14.90 -14.58 -17.00
C GLY A 26 -15.58 -13.21 -17.26
N ARG A 27 -16.21 -12.62 -16.24
CA ARG A 27 -16.61 -11.22 -16.17
C ARG A 27 -15.87 -10.58 -15.00
N ALA A 28 -14.62 -10.21 -15.23
CA ALA A 28 -14.03 -9.17 -14.39
C ALA A 28 -15.01 -7.98 -14.44
N LYS A 29 -15.59 -7.58 -13.30
CA LYS A 29 -16.03 -6.19 -13.18
C LYS A 29 -14.80 -5.39 -13.56
N SER A 30 -14.82 -4.76 -14.73
CA SER A 30 -13.68 -4.04 -15.29
C SER A 30 -13.31 -2.95 -14.30
N PHE A 31 -12.37 -3.23 -13.39
CA PHE A 31 -11.81 -2.23 -12.52
C PHE A 31 -10.90 -1.39 -13.40
N GLU A 32 -11.31 -0.16 -13.63
CA GLU A 32 -10.50 0.84 -14.28
C GLU A 32 -10.08 1.83 -13.21
N ALA A 33 -8.77 1.92 -12.95
CA ALA A 33 -8.27 2.87 -11.97
C ALA A 33 -8.50 4.30 -12.47
N ASN A 34 -9.07 5.14 -11.60
CA ASN A 34 -9.00 6.58 -11.78
C ASN A 34 -7.57 7.01 -11.46
N ARG A 35 -6.83 7.49 -12.46
CA ARG A 35 -5.40 7.83 -12.32
C ARG A 35 -5.16 8.91 -11.26
N VAL A 36 -6.06 9.88 -11.12
CA VAL A 36 -5.91 10.97 -10.15
C VAL A 36 -6.15 10.44 -8.74
N GLU A 37 -7.31 9.80 -8.51
CA GLU A 37 -7.69 9.26 -7.21
C GLU A 37 -6.72 8.17 -6.74
N SER A 38 -6.30 7.26 -7.62
CA SER A 38 -5.33 6.22 -7.29
C SER A 38 -3.96 6.78 -6.91
N ARG A 39 -3.50 7.85 -7.58
CA ARG A 39 -2.24 8.52 -7.26
C ARG A 39 -2.31 9.22 -5.91
N ASP A 40 -3.38 9.95 -5.66
CA ASP A 40 -3.53 10.73 -4.42
C ASP A 40 -3.72 9.78 -3.23
N TYR A 41 -4.47 8.68 -3.42
CA TYR A 41 -4.55 7.58 -2.46
C TYR A 41 -3.17 6.99 -2.14
N ALA A 42 -2.40 6.61 -3.17
CA ALA A 42 -1.08 6.01 -2.99
C ALA A 42 -0.11 6.94 -2.24
N ARG A 43 -0.10 8.24 -2.56
CA ARG A 43 0.72 9.24 -1.88
C ARG A 43 0.35 9.37 -0.40
N ALA A 44 -0.94 9.48 -0.11
CA ALA A 44 -1.43 9.58 1.26
C ALA A 44 -1.06 8.33 2.08
N ARG A 45 -1.18 7.13 1.49
CA ARG A 45 -0.81 5.88 2.18
C ARG A 45 0.69 5.81 2.42
N PHE A 46 1.49 6.18 1.43
CA PHE A 46 2.95 6.18 1.57
C PHE A 46 3.44 7.17 2.64
N ALA A 47 2.85 8.36 2.73
CA ALA A 47 3.17 9.30 3.80
C ALA A 47 2.89 8.71 5.19
N VAL A 48 1.75 8.02 5.37
CA VAL A 48 1.42 7.31 6.62
C VAL A 48 2.42 6.19 6.90
N MET A 49 2.83 5.42 5.87
CA MET A 49 3.87 4.41 6.01
C MET A 49 5.20 5.00 6.49
N MET A 50 5.62 6.15 5.94
CA MET A 50 6.86 6.82 6.36
C MET A 50 6.79 7.24 7.83
N VAL A 51 5.68 7.82 8.28
CA VAL A 51 5.51 8.21 9.68
C VAL A 51 5.53 7.00 10.61
N ALA A 52 4.97 5.87 10.18
CA ALA A 52 4.97 4.65 10.98
C ALA A 52 6.32 3.92 10.97
N ALA A 53 7.09 4.00 9.88
CA ALA A 53 8.33 3.25 9.69
C ALA A 53 9.56 3.90 10.35
N PHE A 54 9.59 5.24 10.45
CA PHE A 54 10.78 5.96 10.88
C PHE A 54 10.55 6.69 12.22
N PRO A 55 11.43 6.49 13.22
CA PRO A 55 11.35 7.21 14.48
C PRO A 55 11.71 8.69 14.26
N GLY A 56 10.78 9.58 14.57
CA GLY A 56 10.99 11.03 14.50
C GLY A 56 9.82 11.78 15.14
N ASN A 57 10.11 12.89 15.81
CA ASN A 57 9.10 13.76 16.42
C ASN A 57 8.64 14.86 15.47
N THR A 58 9.41 15.13 14.41
CA THR A 58 9.08 16.12 13.39
C THR A 58 9.08 15.52 11.98
N PRO A 59 8.31 16.09 11.02
CA PRO A 59 8.37 15.66 9.63
C PRO A 59 9.78 15.74 9.02
N GLY A 60 10.61 16.68 9.47
CA GLY A 60 11.98 16.83 8.99
C GLY A 60 12.90 15.68 9.42
N GLU A 61 12.75 15.18 10.64
CA GLU A 61 13.48 14.01 11.14
C GLU A 61 13.05 12.73 10.41
N ILE A 62 11.74 12.55 10.20
CA ILE A 62 11.18 11.43 9.44
C ILE A 62 11.72 11.44 8.00
N ALA A 63 11.72 12.61 7.34
CA ALA A 63 12.23 12.76 5.99
C ALA A 63 13.73 12.43 5.89
N GLU A 64 14.52 12.81 6.90
CA GLU A 64 15.95 12.55 6.94
C GLU A 64 16.27 11.06 7.11
N ALA A 65 15.56 10.38 8.02
CA ALA A 65 15.68 8.93 8.18
C ALA A 65 15.25 8.19 6.91
N ALA A 66 14.12 8.56 6.31
CA ALA A 66 13.63 7.96 5.08
C ALA A 66 14.57 8.19 3.90
N ALA A 67 15.12 9.40 3.76
CA ALA A 67 16.06 9.74 2.70
C ALA A 67 17.30 8.84 2.74
N LYS A 68 17.84 8.58 3.94
CA LYS A 68 18.97 7.66 4.14
C LYS A 68 18.63 6.23 3.74
N SER A 69 17.48 5.70 4.17
CA SER A 69 17.07 4.33 3.84
C SER A 69 16.74 4.13 2.36
N CYS A 70 16.16 5.15 1.72
CA CYS A 70 15.73 5.11 0.32
C CYS A 70 16.80 5.57 -0.67
N GLY A 71 17.95 6.11 -0.22
CA GLY A 71 19.01 6.61 -1.09
C GLY A 71 18.61 7.85 -1.91
N VAL A 72 17.77 8.72 -1.35
CA VAL A 72 17.28 9.94 -2.01
C VAL A 72 17.65 11.20 -1.22
N SER A 73 17.38 12.39 -1.78
CA SER A 73 17.56 13.64 -1.04
C SER A 73 16.47 13.83 0.03
N LYS A 74 16.81 14.54 1.13
CA LYS A 74 15.84 14.93 2.17
C LYS A 74 14.63 15.67 1.58
N ARG A 75 14.87 16.60 0.64
CA ARG A 75 13.81 17.32 -0.07
C ARG A 75 12.84 16.38 -0.79
N GLN A 76 13.35 15.32 -1.43
CA GLN A 76 12.50 14.33 -2.10
C GLN A 76 11.62 13.59 -1.09
N ALA A 77 12.18 13.20 0.06
CA ALA A 77 11.41 12.58 1.14
C ALA A 77 10.37 13.53 1.77
N GLU A 78 10.70 14.81 1.95
CA GLU A 78 9.74 15.83 2.40
C GLU A 78 8.57 16.00 1.42
N ASN A 79 8.85 15.98 0.11
CA ASN A 79 7.81 16.04 -0.92
C ASN A 79 6.88 14.81 -0.87
N TRP A 80 7.39 13.64 -0.46
CA TRP A 80 6.54 12.46 -0.25
C TRP A 80 5.64 12.62 0.97
N LEU A 81 6.17 13.12 2.10
CA LEU A 81 5.37 13.39 3.31
C LEU A 81 4.26 14.43 3.06
N LYS A 82 4.53 15.42 2.20
CA LYS A 82 3.56 16.44 1.78
C LYS A 82 2.59 15.95 0.69
N CYS A 83 2.77 14.74 0.17
CA CYS A 83 2.02 14.20 -0.96
C CYS A 83 2.18 14.99 -2.29
N ASP A 84 3.24 15.79 -2.42
CA ASP A 84 3.50 16.60 -3.62
C ASP A 84 4.03 15.75 -4.79
N SER A 85 4.73 14.65 -4.46
CA SER A 85 5.31 13.74 -5.45
C SER A 85 5.02 12.28 -5.10
N SER A 86 5.07 11.41 -6.10
CA SER A 86 4.90 9.97 -5.90
C SER A 86 6.26 9.29 -5.70
N PRO A 87 6.39 8.35 -4.76
CA PRO A 87 7.55 7.47 -4.72
C PRO A 87 7.52 6.52 -5.93
N ALA A 88 8.70 6.13 -6.41
CA ALA A 88 8.82 4.92 -7.23
C ALA A 88 8.51 3.67 -6.37
N PHE A 89 8.09 2.58 -7.01
CA PHE A 89 7.64 1.36 -6.31
C PHE A 89 8.74 0.76 -5.42
N GLU A 90 10.00 0.88 -5.83
CA GLU A 90 11.17 0.43 -5.07
C GLU A 90 11.22 1.08 -3.68
N HIS A 91 10.89 2.36 -3.56
CA HIS A 91 10.85 3.05 -2.27
C HIS A 91 9.67 2.58 -1.41
N VAL A 92 8.52 2.26 -2.02
CA VAL A 92 7.38 1.66 -1.33
C VAL A 92 7.79 0.31 -0.74
N LEU A 93 8.54 -0.49 -1.49
CA LEU A 93 9.05 -1.77 -1.05
C LEU A 93 10.07 -1.64 0.09
N VAL A 94 10.99 -0.67 0.01
CA VAL A 94 11.96 -0.39 1.09
C VAL A 94 11.24 0.00 2.39
N VAL A 95 10.36 1.01 2.34
CA VAL A 95 9.63 1.48 3.53
C VAL A 95 8.70 0.40 4.07
N GLY A 96 8.01 -0.33 3.20
CA GLY A 96 7.14 -1.44 3.60
C GLY A 96 7.90 -2.60 4.24
N THR A 97 9.14 -2.86 3.83
CA THR A 97 10.01 -3.88 4.45
C THR A 97 10.44 -3.48 5.85
N ILE A 98 10.76 -2.20 6.08
CA ILE A 98 11.09 -1.66 7.41
C ILE A 98 9.89 -1.76 8.35
N LEU A 99 8.71 -1.43 7.84
CA LEU A 99 7.46 -1.42 8.60
C LEU A 99 6.88 -2.82 8.86
N GLY A 100 7.16 -3.77 7.96
CA GLY A 100 6.59 -5.12 7.96
C GLY A 100 5.34 -5.25 7.08
N ILE A 101 5.18 -6.43 6.47
CA ILE A 101 4.14 -6.68 5.46
C ILE A 101 2.72 -6.48 5.98
N TRP A 102 2.43 -6.92 7.20
CA TRP A 102 1.09 -6.82 7.79
C TRP A 102 0.67 -5.37 8.01
N LYS A 103 1.55 -4.57 8.63
CA LYS A 103 1.27 -3.16 8.90
C LYS A 103 1.24 -2.34 7.61
N THR A 104 2.06 -2.69 6.62
CA THR A 104 1.99 -2.12 5.28
C THR A 104 0.62 -2.35 4.65
N MET A 105 0.13 -3.60 4.67
CA MET A 105 -1.17 -3.92 4.10
C MET A 105 -2.33 -3.26 4.87
N GLU A 106 -2.25 -3.20 6.19
CA GLU A 106 -3.22 -2.50 7.04
C GLU A 106 -3.33 -1.01 6.65
N ILE A 107 -2.21 -0.31 6.50
CA ILE A 107 -2.21 1.10 6.06
C ILE A 107 -2.77 1.23 4.64
N MET A 108 -2.36 0.34 3.73
CA MET A 108 -2.80 0.35 2.33
C MET A 108 -4.30 0.08 2.19
N THR A 109 -4.94 -0.57 3.16
CA THR A 109 -6.38 -0.86 3.17
C THR A 109 -7.17 -0.02 4.17
N LEU A 110 -6.60 1.07 4.71
CA LEU A 110 -7.25 1.93 5.72
C LEU A 110 -7.76 1.14 6.92
N ASP A 111 -6.87 0.38 7.55
CA ASP A 111 -7.12 -0.40 8.76
C ASP A 111 -8.21 -1.46 8.57
N GLY A 112 -8.09 -2.25 7.51
CA GLY A 112 -8.89 -3.45 7.31
C GLY A 112 -10.17 -3.27 6.51
N ARG A 113 -10.29 -2.18 5.71
CA ARG A 113 -11.39 -2.10 4.74
C ARG A 113 -11.31 -3.24 3.74
N SER A 114 -12.48 -3.58 3.18
CA SER A 114 -12.55 -4.57 2.11
C SER A 114 -11.82 -4.06 0.86
N ARG A 115 -11.37 -4.99 0.02
CA ARG A 115 -10.79 -4.66 -1.29
C ARG A 115 -11.78 -3.86 -2.13
N GLU A 116 -13.07 -4.20 -2.05
CA GLU A 116 -14.16 -3.56 -2.79
C GLU A 116 -14.31 -2.09 -2.40
N ASP A 117 -14.18 -1.77 -1.11
CA ASP A 117 -14.21 -0.39 -0.62
C ASP A 117 -13.02 0.40 -1.17
N VAL A 118 -11.82 -0.18 -1.11
CA VAL A 118 -10.62 0.44 -1.67
C VAL A 118 -10.76 0.65 -3.17
N ALA A 119 -11.21 -0.36 -3.91
CA ALA A 119 -11.45 -0.28 -5.34
C ALA A 119 -12.50 0.79 -5.69
N ALA A 120 -13.52 1.00 -4.85
CA ALA A 120 -14.51 2.07 -5.05
C ALA A 120 -13.93 3.48 -4.82
N MET A 121 -12.86 3.61 -4.02
CA MET A 121 -12.18 4.89 -3.77
C MET A 121 -11.20 5.28 -4.88
N ILE A 122 -10.59 4.30 -5.56
CA ILE A 122 -9.55 4.55 -6.58
C ILE A 122 -9.97 4.16 -8.00
N GLY A 123 -11.19 3.64 -8.17
CA GLY A 123 -11.75 3.23 -9.44
C GLY A 123 -12.59 4.32 -10.10
N GLN A 124 -12.71 4.28 -11.42
CA GLN A 124 -13.62 5.18 -12.13
C GLN A 124 -15.06 4.91 -11.70
N ARG A 125 -15.76 5.94 -11.23
CA ARG A 125 -17.22 5.88 -11.07
C ARG A 125 -17.83 5.72 -12.45
N LYS A 126 -18.28 4.51 -12.80
CA LYS A 126 -19.16 4.32 -13.96
C LYS A 126 -20.40 5.18 -13.74
N GLY A 127 -20.49 6.29 -14.46
CA GLY A 127 -21.73 7.03 -14.61
C GLY A 127 -22.78 6.07 -15.17
N ARG A 128 -23.93 5.99 -14.50
CA ARG A 128 -25.16 5.50 -15.15
C ARG A 128 -25.44 6.48 -16.30
N SER A 129 -25.07 6.10 -17.53
CA SER A 129 -25.72 6.58 -18.74
C SER A 129 -26.98 5.75 -18.98
#